data_AF-A0A1R3RXD0-F1
#
_entry.id   AF-A0A1R3RXD0-F1
#
_cell.length_a   1.000
_cell.length_b   1.000
_cell.length_c   1.000
_cell.angle_alpha   90.00
_cell.angle_beta   90.00
_cell.angle_gamma   90.00
#
_symmetry.space_group_name_H-M   'P 1'
#
loop_
_entity.id
_entity.type
_entity.pdbx_description
1 polymer ?
#
loop_
_entity_poly.entity_id
_entity_poly.type
_entity_poly.pdbx_seq_one_letter_code
_entity_poly.pdbx_strand_id
1 'polypeptide(L)'
;MSVRRRNSVPTRTRFSFSTLRGFQQPELSKKLNQVIKNENAAIGAHEKASKERLSIATQLSDWGEWTEDDAVADITDKVGVLMAEIGEQEDTFAQYLEEYRIVLKQIRDTENSVQPSRDHRAKIADEIQKLKWKEPHSHKIDTLEQELVRAEAQSLVAEAQLTNVVCVDCPWPVWHRKC
;
A
#
# COMPACT_ATOMS: atom_id res chain seq x y z
N MET A 1 -16.57 43.85 -40.32
CA MET A 1 -16.37 42.99 -39.12
C MET A 1 -15.45 41.85 -39.52
N SER A 2 -14.18 41.87 -39.08
CA SER A 2 -13.17 40.86 -39.44
C SER A 2 -12.93 39.93 -38.26
N VAL A 3 -13.34 38.66 -38.38
CA VAL A 3 -13.17 37.65 -37.34
C VAL A 3 -11.87 36.88 -37.61
N ARG A 4 -10.78 37.23 -36.91
CA ARG A 4 -9.57 36.41 -36.85
C ARG A 4 -9.83 35.18 -35.98
N ARG A 5 -9.96 34.00 -36.60
CA ARG A 5 -9.89 32.70 -35.90
C ARG A 5 -8.48 32.51 -35.35
N ARG A 6 -8.39 32.30 -34.03
CA ARG A 6 -7.16 31.99 -33.29
C ARG A 6 -6.88 30.48 -33.50
N ASN A 7 -5.82 30.13 -34.22
CA ASN A 7 -5.35 28.74 -34.29
C ASN A 7 -4.78 28.33 -32.93
N SER A 8 -5.43 27.40 -32.24
CA SER A 8 -4.91 26.74 -31.05
C SER A 8 -3.87 25.69 -31.45
N VAL A 9 -2.60 25.94 -31.11
CA VAL A 9 -1.52 24.96 -31.24
C VAL A 9 -1.79 23.81 -30.25
N PRO A 10 -1.79 22.54 -30.67
CA PRO A 10 -1.99 21.42 -29.75
C PRO A 10 -0.76 21.30 -28.85
N THR A 11 -0.99 21.42 -27.54
CA THR A 11 -0.01 21.18 -26.49
C THR A 11 0.51 19.75 -26.61
N ARG A 12 1.76 19.60 -27.02
CA ARG A 12 2.49 18.32 -26.99
C ARG A 12 2.41 17.76 -25.56
N THR A 13 1.67 16.68 -25.39
CA THR A 13 1.69 15.84 -24.19
C THR A 13 3.12 15.35 -24.00
N ARG A 14 3.80 15.94 -23.02
CA ARG A 14 5.13 15.53 -22.60
C ARG A 14 4.97 14.17 -21.95
N PHE A 15 5.24 13.10 -22.70
CA PHE A 15 5.38 11.76 -22.15
C PHE A 15 6.46 11.82 -21.06
N SER A 16 6.03 11.77 -19.80
CA SER A 16 6.93 11.74 -18.66
C SER A 16 7.57 10.37 -18.59
N PHE A 17 8.90 10.33 -18.64
CA PHE A 17 9.73 9.13 -18.48
C PHE A 17 9.58 8.44 -17.11
N SER A 18 8.76 8.99 -16.20
CA SER A 18 8.41 8.37 -14.92
C SER A 18 7.65 7.04 -15.06
N THR A 19 7.03 6.76 -16.20
CA THR A 19 6.30 5.49 -16.43
C THR A 19 7.22 4.32 -16.82
N LEU A 20 8.45 4.58 -17.27
CA LEU A 20 9.42 3.52 -17.61
C LEU A 20 10.22 3.00 -16.39
N ARG A 21 10.09 3.63 -15.22
CA ARG A 21 10.65 3.10 -13.95
C ARG A 21 9.88 1.90 -13.39
N GLY A 22 8.72 1.54 -13.96
CA GLY A 22 7.97 0.34 -13.57
C GLY A 22 8.71 -0.98 -13.82
N PHE A 23 9.75 -0.97 -14.66
CA PHE A 23 10.50 -2.20 -15.02
C PHE A 23 11.63 -2.57 -14.04
N GLN A 24 12.01 -1.68 -13.13
CA GLN A 24 13.05 -1.92 -12.11
C GLN A 24 12.51 -1.88 -10.68
N GLN A 25 11.20 -2.08 -10.48
CA GLN A 25 10.72 -2.26 -9.12
C GLN A 25 11.03 -3.68 -8.65
N PRO A 26 11.62 -3.87 -7.46
CA PRO A 26 11.81 -5.19 -6.87
C PRO A 26 10.51 -6.01 -6.89
N GLU A 27 10.59 -7.29 -7.24
CA GLU A 27 9.42 -8.18 -7.37
C GLU A 27 8.57 -8.23 -6.10
N LEU A 28 9.21 -8.18 -4.93
CA LEU A 28 8.52 -8.14 -3.64
C LEU A 28 7.66 -6.88 -3.50
N SER A 29 8.21 -5.72 -3.86
CA SER A 29 7.51 -4.43 -3.84
C SER A 29 6.37 -4.37 -4.85
N LYS A 30 6.48 -5.04 -6.00
CA LYS A 30 5.37 -5.16 -6.99
C LYS A 30 4.20 -5.96 -6.40
N LYS A 31 4.48 -7.09 -5.75
CA LYS A 31 3.45 -7.92 -5.10
C LYS A 31 2.74 -7.15 -3.99
N LEU A 32 3.49 -6.47 -3.13
CA LEU A 32 2.90 -5.66 -2.05
C LEU A 32 2.10 -4.46 -2.59
N ASN A 33 2.57 -3.85 -3.68
CA ASN A 33 1.79 -2.82 -4.38
C ASN A 33 0.44 -3.31 -4.90
N GLN A 34 0.36 -4.57 -5.36
CA GLN A 34 -0.91 -5.15 -5.77
C GLN A 34 -1.86 -5.32 -4.58
N VAL A 35 -1.36 -5.77 -3.44
CA VAL A 35 -2.14 -5.88 -2.20
C VAL A 35 -2.69 -4.52 -1.79
N ILE A 36 -1.84 -3.48 -1.71
CA ILE A 36 -2.24 -2.11 -1.34
C ILE A 36 -3.33 -1.56 -2.27
N LYS A 37 -3.30 -1.90 -3.56
CA LYS A 37 -4.33 -1.49 -4.53
C LYS A 37 -5.65 -2.22 -4.29
N ASN A 38 -5.59 -3.53 -4.06
CA ASN A 38 -6.78 -4.32 -3.80
C ASN A 38 -7.46 -3.89 -2.49
N GLU A 39 -6.68 -3.60 -1.43
CA GLU A 39 -7.21 -3.06 -0.17
C GLU A 39 -7.94 -1.73 -0.37
N ASN A 40 -7.42 -0.85 -1.22
CA ASN A 40 -8.11 0.40 -1.55
C ASN A 40 -9.49 0.16 -2.20
N ALA A 41 -9.63 -0.89 -3.00
CA ALA A 41 -10.91 -1.24 -3.60
C ALA A 41 -11.88 -1.82 -2.55
N ALA A 42 -11.37 -2.62 -1.61
CA ALA A 42 -12.16 -3.14 -0.50
C ALA A 42 -12.65 -2.01 0.42
N ILE A 43 -11.78 -1.08 0.81
CA ILE A 43 -12.15 0.11 1.61
C ILE A 43 -13.29 0.89 0.94
N GLY A 44 -13.16 1.19 -0.36
CA GLY A 44 -14.23 1.89 -1.09
C GLY A 44 -15.54 1.11 -1.16
N ALA A 45 -15.51 -0.23 -1.12
CA ALA A 45 -16.72 -1.04 -1.03
C ALA A 45 -17.38 -0.93 0.35
N HIS A 46 -16.60 -0.92 1.44
CA HIS A 46 -17.12 -0.72 2.81
C HIS A 46 -17.70 0.70 3.00
N GLU A 47 -17.01 1.75 2.55
CA GLU A 47 -17.53 3.13 2.57
C GLU A 47 -18.85 3.26 1.80
N LYS A 48 -18.96 2.56 0.67
CA LYS A 48 -20.18 2.54 -0.13
C LYS A 48 -21.30 1.77 0.57
N ALA A 49 -20.99 0.60 1.14
CA ALA A 49 -21.94 -0.22 1.88
C ALA A 49 -22.51 0.52 3.09
N SER A 50 -21.68 1.27 3.82
CA SER A 50 -22.12 2.14 4.93
C SER A 50 -23.18 3.15 4.46
N LYS A 51 -22.89 3.92 3.40
CA LYS A 51 -23.81 4.94 2.87
C LYS A 51 -25.11 4.33 2.35
N GLU A 52 -25.03 3.20 1.65
CA GLU A 52 -26.20 2.47 1.18
C GLU A 52 -27.04 1.95 2.34
N ARG A 53 -26.41 1.48 3.42
CA ARG A 53 -27.10 1.01 4.62
C ARG A 53 -27.92 2.13 5.29
N LEU A 54 -27.35 3.32 5.45
CA LEU A 54 -28.08 4.49 5.97
C LEU A 54 -29.26 4.86 5.07
N SER A 55 -29.06 4.87 3.76
CA SER A 55 -30.14 5.17 2.80
C SER A 55 -31.28 4.16 2.87
N ILE A 56 -30.97 2.87 2.99
CA ILE A 56 -31.99 1.82 3.13
C ILE A 56 -32.70 1.93 4.48
N ALA A 57 -31.98 2.27 5.55
CA ALA A 57 -32.57 2.47 6.88
C ALA A 57 -33.64 3.56 6.86
N THR A 58 -33.33 4.73 6.26
CA THR A 58 -34.30 5.82 6.09
C THR A 58 -35.50 5.38 5.27
N GLN A 59 -35.29 4.71 4.14
CA GLN A 59 -36.39 4.23 3.29
C GLN A 59 -37.29 3.22 4.01
N LEU A 60 -36.73 2.39 4.88
CA LEU A 60 -37.49 1.40 5.66
C LEU A 60 -38.35 2.07 6.72
N SER A 61 -37.80 3.03 7.47
CA SER A 61 -38.56 3.83 8.44
C SER A 61 -39.68 4.60 7.74
N ASP A 62 -39.36 5.30 6.64
CA ASP A 62 -40.34 6.04 5.85
C ASP A 62 -41.47 5.12 5.38
N TRP A 63 -41.14 3.96 4.80
CA TRP A 63 -42.15 2.99 4.35
C TRP A 63 -43.05 2.51 5.49
N GLY A 64 -42.47 2.26 6.67
CA GLY A 64 -43.19 1.83 7.86
C GLY A 64 -44.31 2.80 8.27
N GLU A 65 -44.04 4.10 8.20
CA GLU A 65 -45.03 5.15 8.51
C GLU A 65 -46.25 5.10 7.57
N TRP A 66 -46.12 4.59 6.35
CA TRP A 66 -47.23 4.47 5.39
C TRP A 66 -48.11 3.23 5.59
N THR A 67 -47.75 2.30 6.48
CA THR A 67 -48.43 1.01 6.59
C THR A 67 -49.74 1.02 7.38
N GLU A 68 -50.12 2.16 7.98
CA GLU A 68 -51.30 2.36 8.84
C GLU A 68 -51.41 1.37 10.03
N ASP A 69 -50.35 0.60 10.30
CA ASP A 69 -50.22 -0.35 11.41
C ASP A 69 -49.13 0.17 12.38
N ASP A 70 -49.57 0.60 13.56
CA ASP A 70 -48.71 1.15 14.61
C ASP A 70 -47.58 0.17 15.04
N ALA A 71 -47.86 -1.14 15.01
CA ALA A 71 -46.86 -2.14 15.39
C ALA A 71 -45.79 -2.30 14.29
N VAL A 72 -46.20 -2.24 13.03
CA VAL A 72 -45.26 -2.28 11.90
C VAL A 72 -44.39 -1.03 11.92
N ALA A 73 -44.99 0.15 12.08
CA ALA A 73 -44.27 1.43 12.15
C ALA A 73 -43.21 1.45 13.28
N ASP A 74 -43.57 1.02 14.50
CA ASP A 74 -42.64 0.95 15.64
C ASP A 74 -41.48 -0.04 15.41
N ILE A 75 -41.76 -1.20 14.79
CA ILE A 75 -40.71 -2.18 14.47
C ILE A 75 -39.79 -1.65 13.38
N THR A 76 -40.32 -1.08 12.31
CA THR A 76 -39.52 -0.56 11.20
C THR A 76 -38.64 0.60 11.61
N ASP A 77 -39.11 1.49 12.50
CA ASP A 77 -38.29 2.59 13.03
C ASP A 77 -37.08 2.05 13.81
N LYS A 78 -37.31 1.10 14.73
CA LYS A 78 -36.23 0.46 15.49
C LYS A 78 -35.24 -0.30 14.60
N VAL A 79 -35.73 -0.98 13.58
CA VAL A 79 -34.86 -1.65 12.59
C VAL A 79 -34.06 -0.61 11.80
N GLY A 80 -34.67 0.52 11.43
CA GLY A 80 -33.99 1.66 10.81
C GLY A 80 -32.83 2.17 11.67
N VAL A 81 -33.05 2.38 12.97
CA VAL A 81 -31.99 2.78 13.92
C VAL A 81 -30.86 1.75 13.97
N LEU A 82 -31.18 0.45 14.09
CA LEU A 82 -30.16 -0.60 14.10
C LEU A 82 -29.38 -0.67 12.77
N MET A 83 -30.04 -0.47 11.64
CA MET A 83 -29.39 -0.44 10.34
C MET A 83 -28.46 0.77 10.20
N ALA A 84 -28.88 1.94 10.68
CA ALA A 84 -28.02 3.13 10.70
C ALA A 84 -26.76 2.89 11.54
N GLU A 85 -26.89 2.32 12.73
CA GLU A 85 -25.75 1.94 13.59
C GLU A 85 -24.80 0.96 12.88
N ILE A 86 -25.34 -0.07 12.21
CA ILE A 86 -24.51 -0.99 11.39
C ILE A 86 -23.74 -0.22 10.31
N GLY A 87 -24.36 0.77 9.67
CA GLY A 87 -23.69 1.62 8.69
C GLY A 87 -22.57 2.47 9.29
N GLU A 88 -22.75 3.01 10.50
CA GLU A 88 -21.70 3.75 11.21
C GLU A 88 -20.53 2.86 11.64
N GLN A 89 -20.82 1.64 12.11
CA GLN A 89 -19.79 0.64 12.41
C GLN A 89 -19.00 0.23 11.16
N GLU A 90 -19.69 0.08 10.02
CA GLU A 90 -19.06 -0.23 8.74
C GLU A 90 -18.13 0.90 8.26
N ASP A 91 -18.51 2.17 8.45
CA ASP A 91 -17.66 3.33 8.13
C ASP A 91 -16.42 3.37 9.03
N THR A 92 -16.62 3.14 10.33
CA THR A 92 -15.53 3.04 11.31
C THR A 92 -14.57 1.91 10.93
N PHE A 93 -15.09 0.77 10.50
CA PHE A 93 -14.27 -0.34 10.01
C PHE A 93 -13.47 0.04 8.75
N ALA A 94 -14.08 0.76 7.80
CA ALA A 94 -13.38 1.26 6.61
C ALA A 94 -12.20 2.20 6.98
N GLN A 95 -12.36 3.02 8.02
CA GLN A 95 -11.28 3.87 8.54
C GLN A 95 -10.11 3.04 9.09
N TYR A 96 -10.38 2.00 9.90
CA TYR A 96 -9.34 1.08 10.37
C TYR A 96 -8.64 0.33 9.24
N LEU A 97 -9.35 0.00 8.16
CA LEU A 97 -8.75 -0.60 6.98
C LEU A 97 -7.80 0.37 6.26
N GLU A 98 -8.09 1.68 6.20
CA GLU A 98 -7.15 2.66 5.64
C GLU A 98 -5.92 2.86 6.54
N GLU A 99 -6.07 2.85 7.87
CA GLU A 99 -4.92 2.85 8.80
C GLU A 99 -4.01 1.64 8.56
N TYR A 100 -4.59 0.44 8.47
CA TYR A 100 -3.87 -0.77 8.07
C TYR A 100 -3.15 -0.61 6.73
N ARG A 101 -3.83 -0.04 5.73
CA ARG A 101 -3.26 0.19 4.41
C ARG A 101 -2.11 1.19 4.43
N ILE A 102 -2.11 2.17 5.33
CA ILE A 102 -0.99 3.09 5.55
C ILE A 102 0.24 2.32 6.04
N VAL A 103 0.07 1.39 6.99
CA VAL A 103 1.18 0.52 7.46
C VAL A 103 1.75 -0.31 6.31
N LEU A 104 0.92 -0.89 5.45
CA LEU A 104 1.40 -1.61 4.26
C LEU A 104 2.22 -0.72 3.31
N LYS A 105 1.79 0.53 3.10
CA LYS A 105 2.55 1.51 2.28
C LYS A 105 3.92 1.78 2.92
N GLN A 106 3.97 1.96 4.24
CA GLN A 106 5.23 2.16 4.97
C GLN A 106 6.16 0.96 4.82
N ILE A 107 5.66 -0.27 5.02
CA ILE A 107 6.45 -1.50 4.83
C ILE A 107 7.02 -1.55 3.40
N ARG A 108 6.21 -1.26 2.39
CA ARG A 108 6.66 -1.22 0.99
C ARG A 108 7.76 -0.18 0.78
N ASP A 109 7.61 1.00 1.35
CA ASP A 109 8.57 2.11 1.16
C ASP A 109 9.89 1.81 1.87
N THR A 110 9.84 1.22 3.07
CA THR A 110 11.01 0.70 3.77
C THR A 110 11.67 -0.42 2.97
N GLU A 111 10.92 -1.40 2.48
CA GLU A 111 11.45 -2.48 1.62
C GLU A 111 12.17 -1.91 0.38
N ASN A 112 11.56 -0.95 -0.31
CA ASN A 112 12.20 -0.26 -1.44
C ASN A 112 13.51 0.45 -1.04
N SER A 113 13.60 0.97 0.18
CA SER A 113 14.80 1.65 0.68
C SER A 113 15.95 0.69 1.03
N VAL A 114 15.65 -0.57 1.37
CA VAL A 114 16.65 -1.62 1.68
C VAL A 114 17.27 -2.20 0.40
N GLN A 115 16.54 -2.19 -0.71
CA GLN A 115 16.92 -2.84 -1.97
C GLN A 115 18.27 -2.35 -2.55
N PRO A 116 18.62 -1.05 -2.56
CA PRO A 116 19.94 -0.59 -2.96
C PRO A 116 21.10 -1.20 -2.15
N SER A 117 20.89 -1.46 -0.85
CA SER A 117 21.92 -2.09 -0.01
C SER A 117 22.11 -3.57 -0.37
N ARG A 118 21.02 -4.29 -0.66
CA ARG A 118 21.07 -5.68 -1.15
C ARG A 118 21.77 -5.76 -2.51
N ASP A 119 21.40 -4.88 -3.44
CA ASP A 119 21.98 -4.80 -4.79
C ASP A 119 23.47 -4.47 -4.74
N HIS A 120 23.88 -3.52 -3.88
CA HIS A 120 25.28 -3.14 -3.71
C HIS A 120 26.12 -4.30 -3.17
N ARG A 121 25.63 -5.01 -2.15
CA ARG A 121 26.29 -6.21 -1.61
C ARG A 121 26.44 -7.30 -2.68
N ALA A 122 25.38 -7.59 -3.43
CA ALA A 122 25.41 -8.59 -4.49
C ALA A 122 26.44 -8.23 -5.58
N LYS A 123 26.50 -6.96 -5.96
CA LYS A 123 27.47 -6.46 -6.95
C LYS A 123 28.92 -6.63 -6.48
N ILE A 124 29.23 -6.30 -5.23
CA ILE A 124 30.59 -6.49 -4.68
C ILE A 124 30.94 -7.98 -4.66
N ALA A 125 30.02 -8.85 -4.25
CA ALA A 125 30.24 -10.30 -4.25
C ALA A 125 30.53 -10.85 -5.66
N ASP A 126 29.77 -10.41 -6.67
CA ASP A 126 29.98 -10.78 -8.07
C ASP A 126 31.34 -10.27 -8.61
N GLU A 127 31.74 -9.05 -8.26
CA GLU A 127 33.04 -8.48 -8.62
C GLU A 127 34.20 -9.27 -8.00
N ILE A 128 34.08 -9.68 -6.73
CA ILE A 128 35.04 -10.57 -6.06
C ILE A 128 35.13 -11.90 -6.79
N GLN A 129 34.01 -12.55 -7.09
CA GLN A 129 34.01 -13.85 -7.76
C GLN A 129 34.66 -13.76 -9.15
N LYS A 130 34.35 -12.70 -9.91
CA LYS A 130 34.94 -12.44 -11.23
C LYS A 130 36.45 -12.19 -11.16
N LEU A 131 36.92 -11.44 -10.16
CA LEU A 131 38.34 -11.19 -9.95
C LEU A 131 39.09 -12.44 -9.49
N LYS A 132 38.50 -13.25 -8.60
CA LYS A 132 39.06 -14.55 -8.19
C LYS A 132 39.26 -15.50 -9.38
N TRP A 133 38.38 -15.45 -10.37
CA TRP A 133 38.49 -16.30 -11.57
C TRP A 133 39.51 -15.78 -12.59
N LYS A 134 39.67 -14.46 -12.73
CA LYS A 134 40.55 -13.85 -13.74
C LYS A 134 41.97 -13.58 -13.25
N GLU A 135 42.09 -13.07 -12.02
CA GLU A 135 43.33 -12.57 -11.43
C GLU A 135 43.40 -12.93 -9.94
N PRO A 136 43.63 -14.21 -9.59
CA PRO A 136 43.53 -14.71 -8.22
C PRO A 136 44.55 -14.11 -7.23
N HIS A 137 45.61 -13.45 -7.72
CA HIS A 137 46.64 -12.80 -6.88
C HIS A 137 46.54 -11.28 -6.85
N SER A 138 45.41 -10.71 -7.30
CA SER A 138 45.22 -9.26 -7.32
C SER A 138 44.92 -8.72 -5.91
N HIS A 139 45.69 -7.73 -5.44
CA HIS A 139 45.43 -7.01 -4.19
C HIS A 139 44.06 -6.31 -4.15
N LYS A 140 43.40 -6.15 -5.31
CA LYS A 140 42.03 -5.63 -5.39
C LYS A 140 41.02 -6.55 -4.73
N ILE A 141 41.32 -7.84 -4.62
CA ILE A 141 40.47 -8.83 -3.94
C ILE A 141 40.35 -8.48 -2.47
N ASP A 142 41.48 -8.25 -1.77
CA ASP A 142 41.49 -7.91 -0.35
C ASP A 142 40.70 -6.63 -0.05
N THR A 143 40.83 -5.60 -0.90
CA THR A 143 40.07 -4.35 -0.75
C THR A 143 38.58 -4.55 -0.95
N LEU A 144 38.16 -5.35 -1.95
CA LEU A 144 36.75 -5.62 -2.21
C LEU A 144 36.14 -6.53 -1.14
N GLU A 145 36.92 -7.46 -0.58
CA GLU A 145 36.47 -8.28 0.55
C GLU A 145 36.22 -7.42 1.79
N GLN A 146 37.09 -6.44 2.06
CA GLN A 146 36.88 -5.51 3.15
C GLN A 146 35.68 -4.58 2.91
N GLU A 147 35.45 -4.16 1.66
CA GLU A 147 34.26 -3.42 1.25
C GLU A 147 32.99 -4.28 1.39
N LEU A 148 33.05 -5.57 1.07
CA LEU A 148 31.94 -6.51 1.25
C LEU A 148 31.54 -6.63 2.71
N VAL A 149 32.49 -6.79 3.63
CA VAL A 149 32.21 -6.83 5.08
C VAL A 149 31.50 -5.56 5.55
N ARG A 150 31.90 -4.39 5.02
CA ARG A 150 31.23 -3.12 5.33
C ARG A 150 29.81 -3.07 4.76
N ALA A 151 29.62 -3.52 3.52
CA ALA A 151 28.30 -3.58 2.87
C ALA A 151 27.36 -4.58 3.57
N GLU A 152 27.88 -5.71 4.06
CA GLU A 152 27.12 -6.69 4.86
C GLU A 152 26.63 -6.11 6.18
N ALA A 153 27.49 -5.38 6.91
CA ALA A 153 27.08 -4.71 8.14
C ALA A 153 25.95 -3.69 7.88
N GLN A 154 26.04 -2.92 6.79
CA GLN A 154 24.98 -1.98 6.40
C GLN A 154 23.68 -2.70 6.02
N SER A 155 23.78 -3.80 5.28
CA SER A 155 22.62 -4.64 4.93
C SER A 155 21.94 -5.20 6.18
N LEU A 156 22.70 -5.69 7.17
CA LEU A 156 22.14 -6.22 8.42
C LEU A 156 21.37 -5.16 9.21
N VAL A 157 21.88 -3.93 9.29
CA VAL A 157 21.17 -2.83 9.95
C VAL A 157 19.88 -2.48 9.20
N ALA A 158 19.92 -2.44 7.87
CA ALA A 158 18.75 -2.15 7.04
C ALA A 158 17.67 -3.25 7.14
N GLU A 159 18.06 -4.53 7.19
CA GLU A 159 17.16 -5.66 7.43
C GLU A 159 16.54 -5.65 8.84
N ALA A 160 17.33 -5.27 9.85
CA ALA A 160 16.82 -5.12 11.23
C ALA A 160 15.79 -3.98 11.31
N GLN A 161 16.04 -2.86 10.61
CA GLN A 161 15.07 -1.76 10.50
C GLN A 161 13.78 -2.21 9.81
N LEU A 162 13.88 -2.96 8.71
CA LEU A 162 12.73 -3.54 8.03
C LEU A 162 11.94 -4.47 8.96
N THR A 163 12.63 -5.35 9.68
CA THR A 163 12.01 -6.27 10.63
C THR A 163 11.27 -5.52 11.74
N ASN A 164 11.84 -4.45 12.27
CA ASN A 164 11.20 -3.63 13.29
C ASN A 164 9.92 -2.95 12.77
N VAL A 165 9.96 -2.37 11.57
CA VAL A 165 8.78 -1.75 10.95
C VAL A 165 7.70 -2.79 10.65
N VAL A 166 8.07 -4.01 10.23
CA VAL A 166 7.12 -5.08 9.92
C VAL A 166 6.52 -5.71 11.17
N CYS A 167 7.30 -5.87 12.25
CA CYS A 167 6.91 -6.67 13.42
C CYS A 167 6.49 -5.85 14.64
N VAL A 168 7.03 -4.64 14.84
CA VAL A 168 6.85 -3.85 16.07
C VAL A 168 5.85 -2.71 15.88
N ASP A 169 5.84 -2.06 14.72
CA ASP A 169 4.88 -0.99 14.40
C ASP A 169 3.56 -1.50 13.78
N CYS A 170 3.42 -2.82 13.60
CA CYS A 170 2.19 -3.43 13.12
C CYS A 170 1.24 -3.68 14.31
N PRO A 171 0.06 -3.02 14.38
CA PRO A 171 -0.84 -3.08 15.54
C PRO A 171 -1.53 -4.44 15.76
N TRP A 172 -1.22 -5.46 14.96
CA TRP A 172 -1.91 -6.75 14.98
C TRP A 172 -1.16 -7.82 15.81
N PRO A 173 -1.75 -8.33 16.90
CA PRO A 173 -1.10 -9.31 17.79
C PRO A 173 -0.81 -10.68 17.15
N VAL A 174 -1.31 -10.93 15.94
CA VAL A 174 -1.12 -12.20 15.21
C VAL A 174 0.25 -12.25 14.51
N TRP A 175 0.83 -11.11 14.14
CA TRP A 175 2.14 -11.04 13.47
C TRP A 175 3.32 -11.18 14.44
N HIS A 176 3.11 -10.86 15.72
CA HIS A 176 4.10 -11.02 16.79
C HIS A 176 4.55 -12.46 17.07
N ARG A 177 3.88 -13.48 16.51
CA ARG A 177 4.19 -14.90 16.75
C ARG A 177 5.05 -15.56 15.66
N LYS A 178 5.36 -14.85 14.58
CA LYS A 178 6.20 -15.36 13.46
C LYS A 178 7.42 -14.49 13.14
N CYS A 179 7.55 -13.36 13.85
CA CYS A 179 8.83 -12.75 14.18
C CYS A 179 9.20 -13.23 15.60
#